data_AF-A0AAW8KID7-F1
#
_entry.id   AF-A0AAW8KID7-F1
#
_cell.length_a   1.000
_cell.length_b   1.000
_cell.length_c   1.000
_cell.angle_alpha   90.00
_cell.angle_beta   90.00
_cell.angle_gamma   90.00
#
_symmetry.space_group_name_H-M   'P 1'
#
loop_
_entity.id
_entity.type
_entity.pdbx_description
1 polymer ?
#
loop_
_entity_poly.entity_id
_entity_poly.type
_entity_poly.pdbx_seq_one_letter_code
_entity_poly.pdbx_strand_id
1 'polypeptide(L)' 'SNQIDANVPLAEMFGYATDLRSKTQGRGQYSMEPSHYAELPKSKSEEIIAKRARG' A
#
# COMPACT_ATOMS: atom_id res chain seq x y z
N SER A 1 -19.55 -3.35 -14.98
CA SER A 1 -18.60 -2.65 -14.11
C SER A 1 -17.82 -3.71 -13.36
N ASN A 2 -16.49 -3.75 -13.49
CA ASN A 2 -15.66 -4.71 -12.76
C ASN A 2 -15.15 -4.05 -11.49
N GLN A 3 -15.49 -4.62 -10.34
CA GLN A 3 -14.99 -4.21 -9.03
C GLN A 3 -13.91 -5.20 -8.58
N ILE A 4 -12.85 -4.69 -7.98
CA ILE A 4 -11.73 -5.48 -7.47
C ILE A 4 -11.55 -5.09 -6.01
N ASP A 5 -11.77 -6.04 -5.11
CA ASP A 5 -11.52 -5.89 -3.69
C ASP A 5 -10.20 -6.56 -3.33
N ALA A 6 -9.33 -5.84 -2.62
CA ALA A 6 -8.00 -6.34 -2.27
C ALA A 6 -7.50 -5.75 -0.95
N ASN A 7 -6.76 -6.55 -0.19
CA ASN A 7 -5.99 -6.08 0.96
C ASN A 7 -4.58 -5.73 0.49
N VAL A 8 -4.17 -4.48 0.71
CA VAL A 8 -2.84 -3.99 0.32
C VAL A 8 -2.21 -3.32 1.53
N PRO A 9 -0.90 -3.52 1.81
CA PRO A 9 -0.22 -2.79 2.86
C PRO A 9 -0.29 -1.29 2.60
N LEU A 10 -0.72 -0.50 3.59
CA LEU A 10 -0.87 0.96 3.45
C LEU A 10 0.41 1.65 2.96
N ALA A 11 1.58 1.15 3.38
CA ALA A 11 2.88 1.69 2.98
C ALA A 11 3.16 1.56 1.47
N GLU A 12 2.48 0.67 0.76
CA GLU A 12 2.64 0.49 -0.69
C GLU A 12 1.66 1.36 -1.50
N MET A 13 0.79 2.14 -0.83
CA MET A 13 -0.26 2.92 -1.48
C MET A 13 0.14 4.36 -1.80
N PHE A 14 1.33 4.79 -1.38
CA PHE A 14 1.87 6.09 -1.76
C PHE A 14 2.04 6.17 -3.28
N GLY A 15 1.39 7.14 -3.91
CA GLY A 15 1.42 7.32 -5.38
C GLY A 15 0.37 6.51 -6.15
N TYR A 16 -0.41 5.64 -5.48
CA TYR A 16 -1.36 4.76 -6.15
C TYR A 16 -2.41 5.50 -7.01
N ALA A 17 -2.89 6.68 -6.57
CA ALA A 17 -3.84 7.47 -7.35
C ALA A 17 -3.29 7.87 -8.73
N THR A 18 -2.01 8.22 -8.80
CA THR A 18 -1.32 8.58 -10.05
C THR A 18 -1.19 7.36 -10.96
N ASP A 19 -0.76 6.23 -10.40
CA ASP A 19 -0.63 4.97 -11.13
C ASP A 19 -1.97 4.50 -11.69
N LEU A 20 -3.03 4.55 -10.89
CA LEU A 20 -4.38 4.18 -11.30
C LEU A 20 -4.85 5.06 -12.46
N ARG A 21 -4.64 6.38 -12.37
CA ARG A 21 -5.00 7.32 -13.44
C ARG A 21 -4.26 6.99 -14.74
N SER A 22 -2.95 6.76 -14.65
CA SER A 22 -2.12 6.40 -15.81
C SER A 22 -2.59 5.11 -16.48
N LYS A 23 -2.77 4.03 -15.68
CA LYS A 23 -3.16 2.70 -16.18
C LYS A 23 -4.60 2.62 -16.72
N THR A 24 -5.51 3.46 -16.23
CA THR A 24 -6.93 3.43 -16.61
C THR A 24 -7.33 4.56 -17.53
N GLN A 25 -6.36 5.32 -18.07
CA GLN A 25 -6.60 6.52 -18.87
C GLN A 25 -7.57 7.50 -18.15
N GLY A 26 -7.45 7.57 -16.83
CA GLY A 26 -8.26 8.43 -15.96
C GLY A 26 -9.68 7.98 -15.67
N ARG A 27 -10.06 6.74 -16.02
CA ARG A 27 -11.43 6.22 -15.82
C ARG A 27 -11.60 5.37 -14.56
N GLY A 28 -10.50 4.94 -13.94
CA GLY A 28 -10.51 4.15 -12.72
C GLY A 28 -10.81 4.99 -11.48
N GLN A 29 -11.55 4.40 -10.55
CA GLN A 29 -11.84 4.96 -9.23
C GLN A 29 -11.47 3.93 -8.17
N TYR A 30 -11.11 4.40 -6.98
CA TYR A 30 -10.83 3.53 -5.83
C TYR A 30 -11.25 4.22 -4.53
N SER A 31 -11.53 3.41 -3.52
CA SER A 31 -11.69 3.81 -2.13
C SER A 31 -10.81 2.94 -1.25
N MET A 32 -10.45 3.43 -0.07
CA MET A 32 -9.62 2.69 0.88
C MET A 32 -10.07 2.99 2.31
N GLU A 33 -10.09 1.94 3.12
CA GLU A 33 -10.35 2.00 4.55
C GLU A 33 -9.39 1.10 5.32
N PRO A 34 -9.04 1.42 6.59
CA PRO A 34 -8.27 0.52 7.43
C PRO A 34 -9.02 -0.79 7.68
N SER A 35 -8.37 -1.93 7.47
CA SER A 35 -8.95 -3.26 7.73
C SER A 35 -8.38 -3.91 8.99
N HIS A 36 -7.07 -4.17 9.02
CA HIS A 36 -6.39 -4.86 10.12
C HIS A 36 -4.88 -4.55 10.14
N TYR A 37 -4.23 -4.90 11.25
CA TYR A 37 -2.78 -4.98 11.31
C TYR A 37 -2.31 -6.37 10.89
N ALA A 38 -1.24 -6.44 10.10
CA ALA A 38 -0.62 -7.69 9.67
C ALA A 38 0.85 -7.70 10.09
N GLU A 39 1.36 -8.88 10.41
CA GLU A 39 2.78 -9.06 10.72
C GLU A 39 3.64 -8.79 9.48
N LEU A 40 4.72 -8.03 9.67
CA LEU A 40 5.71 -7.82 8.63
C LEU A 40 6.64 -9.03 8.53
N PRO A 41 7.08 -9.40 7.32
CA PRO A 41 8.16 -10.36 7.15
C PRO A 41 9.39 -9.93 7.97
N LYS A 42 10.07 -10.92 8.57
CA LYS A 42 11.21 -10.68 9.48
C LYS A 42 12.26 -9.72 8.91
N SER A 43 12.60 -9.86 7.62
CA SER A 43 13.56 -8.98 6.93
C SER A 43 13.15 -7.50 6.93
N LYS A 44 11.88 -7.20 6.64
CA LYS A 44 11.35 -5.81 6.66
C LYS A 44 11.30 -5.26 8.08
N SER A 45 10.93 -6.09 9.06
CA SER A 45 10.91 -5.71 10.47
C SER A 45 12.30 -5.32 10.97
N GLU A 46 13.31 -6.13 10.67
CA GLU A 46 14.71 -5.87 11.04
C GLU A 46 15.25 -4.59 10.40
N GLU A 47 14.93 -4.34 9.12
CA GLU A 47 15.31 -3.11 8.43
C GLU A 47 14.77 -1.85 9.14
N ILE A 48 13.49 -1.86 9.51
CA ILE A 48 12.84 -0.74 10.19
C ILE A 48 13.46 -0.51 11.57
N ILE A 49 13.70 -1.58 12.34
CA ILE A 49 14.34 -1.51 13.65
C ILE A 49 15.75 -0.93 13.52
N ALA A 50 16.56 -1.43 12.58
CA ALA A 50 17.91 -0.95 12.33
C ALA A 50 17.94 0.52 11.87
N LYS A 51 16.96 0.95 11.06
CA LYS A 51 16.84 2.36 10.65
C LYS A 51 16.52 3.28 11.82
N ARG A 52 15.68 2.85 12.77
CA ARG A 52 15.32 3.62 13.96
C ARG A 52 16.44 3.68 15.01
N ALA A 53 17.24 2.62 15.14
CA ALA A 53 18.35 2.58 16.09
C ALA A 53 19.57 3.45 15.67
N ARG A 54 19.60 3.92 14.41
CA ARG A 54 20.66 4.78 13.85
C ARG A 54 20.34 6.27 13.90
N GLY A 55 19.20 6.67 14.47
CA GLY A 55 18.82 8.08 14.71
C GLY A 55 18.80 8.37 16.20
#